data_AF-A0A1E2S3G2-F1
#
_entry.id   AF-A0A1E2S3G2-F1
#
_cell.length_a   1.000
_cell.length_b   1.000
_cell.length_c   1.000
_cell.angle_alpha   90.00
_cell.angle_beta   90.00
_cell.angle_gamma   90.00
#
_symmetry.space_group_name_H-M   'P 1'
#
loop_
_entity.id
_entity.type
_entity.pdbx_description
1 polymer ?
#
loop_
_entity_poly.entity_id
_entity_poly.type
_entity_poly.pdbx_seq_one_letter_code
_entity_poly.pdbx_strand_id
1 'polypeptide(L)'
;MEQVFDEMDVKLPLMISGTITDLSGRNLSGQTPEAFWCSMRHLQPFSIGLNCSFGAEQLRPAVSDIAHVADAYVSAYPNAGLPNEMGEYDQTPEMMGTLLETWAKDGMLNLVGGCCGTTPEHIKAIADAVEGFAPRKMPAPEHKLRLSGLEPFVTG
;
A
#
# COMPACT_ATOMS: atom_id res chain seq x y z
N MET A 1 18.75 -12.05 -0.41
CA MET A 1 17.77 -12.26 0.69
C MET A 1 17.59 -13.74 0.95
N GLU A 2 17.25 -14.56 -0.06
CA GLU A 2 17.18 -16.03 0.08
C GLU A 2 18.47 -16.65 0.65
N GLN A 3 19.64 -16.28 0.14
CA GLN A 3 20.92 -16.75 0.69
C GLN A 3 21.09 -16.48 2.20
N VAL A 4 20.65 -15.31 2.69
CA VAL A 4 20.74 -14.95 4.11
C VAL A 4 19.75 -15.76 4.94
N PHE A 5 18.54 -16.00 4.39
CA PHE A 5 17.54 -16.85 5.04
C PHE A 5 18.00 -18.30 5.14
N ASP A 6 18.65 -18.82 4.08
CA ASP A 6 19.25 -20.15 4.06
C ASP A 6 20.42 -20.26 5.05
N GLU A 7 21.31 -19.26 5.09
CA GLU A 7 22.43 -19.20 6.05
C GLU A 7 21.95 -19.18 7.51
N MET A 8 20.81 -18.55 7.77
CA MET A 8 20.22 -18.42 9.10
C MET A 8 19.22 -19.53 9.46
N ASP A 9 18.89 -20.45 8.54
CA ASP A 9 17.85 -21.48 8.67
C ASP A 9 16.49 -20.90 9.14
N VAL A 10 16.08 -19.78 8.54
CA VAL A 10 14.81 -19.12 8.83
C VAL A 10 14.03 -18.81 7.56
N LYS A 11 12.70 -18.79 7.67
CA LYS A 11 11.82 -18.28 6.63
C LYS A 11 10.92 -17.19 7.22
N LEU A 12 11.14 -15.95 6.80
CA LEU A 12 10.40 -14.79 7.28
C LEU A 12 9.42 -14.25 6.22
N PRO A 13 8.26 -13.71 6.62
CA PRO A 13 7.35 -13.07 5.69
C PRO A 13 7.96 -11.79 5.12
N LEU A 14 7.85 -11.60 3.80
CA LEU A 14 8.33 -10.42 3.11
C LEU A 14 7.20 -9.38 2.96
N MET A 15 7.41 -8.18 3.50
CA MET A 15 6.54 -7.02 3.25
C MET A 15 7.23 -6.06 2.29
N ILE A 16 6.55 -5.69 1.20
CA ILE A 16 7.07 -4.76 0.20
C ILE A 16 6.21 -3.50 0.22
N SER A 17 6.82 -2.34 0.41
CA SER A 17 6.12 -1.05 0.32
C SER A 17 6.82 -0.14 -0.67
N GLY A 18 6.06 0.33 -1.65
CA GLY A 18 6.50 1.34 -2.61
C GLY A 18 6.08 2.73 -2.21
N THR A 19 6.50 3.73 -2.97
CA THR A 19 6.02 5.10 -2.84
C THR A 19 5.71 5.68 -4.20
N ILE A 20 4.61 6.43 -4.30
CA ILE A 20 4.25 7.19 -5.49
C ILE A 20 4.90 8.56 -5.37
N THR A 21 5.59 9.02 -6.41
CA THR A 21 6.45 10.21 -6.34
C THR A 21 5.81 11.47 -6.89
N ASP A 22 4.74 11.35 -7.67
CA ASP A 22 4.03 12.49 -8.24
C ASP A 22 2.53 12.21 -8.46
N LEU A 23 1.80 13.26 -8.85
CA LEU A 23 0.35 13.17 -9.13
C LEU A 23 0.02 12.41 -10.43
N SER A 24 1.02 11.94 -11.19
CA SER A 24 0.78 11.02 -12.31
C SER A 24 0.49 9.59 -11.84
N GLY A 25 0.66 9.32 -10.54
CA GLY A 25 0.36 8.02 -9.95
C GLY A 25 1.48 6.99 -10.12
N ARG A 26 2.70 7.43 -10.42
CA ARG A 26 3.85 6.56 -10.68
C ARG A 26 4.88 6.57 -9.55
N ASN A 27 5.60 5.46 -9.41
CA ASN A 27 6.77 5.38 -8.53
C ASN A 27 8.00 6.07 -9.17
N LEU A 28 9.11 6.12 -8.41
CA LEU A 28 10.36 6.75 -8.88
C LEU A 28 10.91 6.14 -10.18
N SER A 29 10.66 4.85 -10.41
CA SER A 29 11.05 4.15 -11.65
C SER A 29 10.06 4.38 -12.81
N GLY A 30 9.04 5.21 -12.62
CA GLY A 30 8.00 5.53 -13.60
C GLY A 30 6.94 4.45 -13.75
N GLN A 31 6.89 3.46 -12.86
CA GLN A 31 5.92 2.37 -12.95
C GLN A 31 4.56 2.78 -12.38
N THR A 32 3.49 2.37 -13.05
CA THR A 32 2.15 2.34 -12.45
C THR A 32 2.08 1.35 -11.29
N PRO A 33 1.08 1.46 -10.39
CA PRO A 33 0.96 0.55 -9.25
C PRO A 33 0.80 -0.93 -9.66
N GLU A 34 0.13 -1.17 -10.79
CA GLU A 34 -0.06 -2.51 -11.36
C GLU A 34 1.24 -3.07 -11.97
N ALA A 35 2.02 -2.22 -12.66
CA ALA A 35 3.34 -2.57 -13.14
C ALA A 35 4.29 -2.90 -11.98
N PHE A 36 4.23 -2.13 -10.89
CA PHE A 36 4.97 -2.37 -9.66
C PHE A 36 4.59 -3.72 -9.01
N TRP A 37 3.30 -4.06 -8.97
CA TRP A 37 2.89 -5.38 -8.53
C TRP A 37 3.46 -6.49 -9.44
N CYS A 38 3.35 -6.34 -10.76
CA CYS A 38 3.86 -7.33 -11.72
C CYS A 38 5.37 -7.54 -11.58
N SER A 39 6.15 -6.49 -11.28
CA SER A 39 7.61 -6.62 -11.08
C SER A 39 7.96 -7.33 -9.78
N MET A 40 7.17 -7.16 -8.72
CA MET A 40 7.50 -7.70 -7.38
C MET A 40 6.84 -9.03 -7.04
N ARG A 41 5.75 -9.41 -7.72
CA ARG A 41 4.96 -10.62 -7.43
C ARG A 41 5.78 -11.91 -7.33
N HIS A 42 6.82 -12.05 -8.14
CA HIS A 42 7.67 -13.24 -8.16
C HIS A 42 8.36 -13.54 -6.82
N LEU A 43 8.49 -12.54 -5.95
CA LEU A 43 9.04 -12.68 -4.60
C LEU A 43 8.05 -13.31 -3.60
N GLN A 44 6.80 -13.56 -4.01
CA GLN A 44 5.73 -14.11 -3.16
C GLN A 44 5.59 -13.35 -1.82
N PRO A 45 5.43 -12.02 -1.83
CA PRO A 45 5.39 -11.25 -0.61
C PRO A 45 4.16 -11.60 0.24
N PHE A 46 4.33 -11.54 1.56
CA PHE A 46 3.23 -11.58 2.50
C PHE A 46 2.29 -10.39 2.27
N SER A 47 2.85 -9.18 2.10
CA SER A 47 2.08 -8.00 1.73
C SER A 47 2.79 -7.13 0.71
N ILE A 48 2.00 -6.43 -0.10
CA ILE A 48 2.46 -5.35 -0.96
C ILE A 48 1.62 -4.09 -0.71
N GLY A 49 2.25 -2.92 -0.78
CA GLY A 49 1.57 -1.69 -0.44
C GLY A 49 2.28 -0.42 -0.84
N LEU A 50 1.74 0.69 -0.33
CA LEU A 50 2.30 2.02 -0.51
C LEU A 50 2.44 2.76 0.81
N ASN A 51 3.49 3.56 0.93
CA ASN A 51 3.71 4.47 2.05
C ASN A 51 4.29 5.81 1.62
N CYS A 52 4.12 6.80 2.49
CA CYS A 52 4.70 8.15 2.35
C CYS A 52 4.24 8.90 1.09
N SER A 53 4.92 10.02 0.81
CA SER A 53 4.71 11.01 -0.26
C SER A 53 3.39 11.77 -0.21
N PHE A 54 2.29 11.07 0.04
CA PHE A 54 0.93 11.60 -0.04
C PHE A 54 0.13 11.30 1.22
N GLY A 55 -0.84 12.17 1.49
CA GLY A 55 -1.91 11.89 2.43
C GLY A 55 -2.86 10.82 1.90
N ALA A 56 -3.81 10.39 2.74
CA ALA A 56 -4.77 9.36 2.35
C ALA A 56 -5.50 9.73 1.06
N GLU A 57 -6.14 10.90 0.99
CA GLU A 57 -6.94 11.27 -0.19
C GLU A 57 -6.21 11.10 -1.54
N GLN A 58 -4.96 11.56 -1.65
CA GLN A 58 -4.18 11.48 -2.88
C GLN A 58 -3.58 10.08 -3.12
N LEU A 59 -3.28 9.33 -2.06
CA LEU A 59 -2.71 7.97 -2.18
C LEU A 59 -3.77 6.92 -2.53
N ARG A 60 -5.05 7.22 -2.25
CA ARG A 60 -6.18 6.30 -2.42
C ARG A 60 -6.25 5.62 -3.80
N PRO A 61 -6.14 6.33 -4.94
CA PRO A 61 -6.26 5.70 -6.25
C PRO A 61 -5.20 4.64 -6.48
N ALA A 62 -3.93 4.94 -6.17
CA ALA A 62 -2.82 4.01 -6.38
C ALA A 62 -2.92 2.76 -5.49
N VAL A 63 -3.43 2.89 -4.27
CA VAL A 63 -3.72 1.73 -3.39
C VAL A 63 -4.87 0.91 -3.96
N SER A 64 -5.88 1.55 -4.53
CA SER A 64 -7.01 0.87 -5.19
C SER A 64 -6.56 0.02 -6.37
N ASP A 65 -5.65 0.55 -7.19
CA ASP A 65 -5.10 -0.18 -8.35
C ASP A 65 -4.35 -1.43 -7.90
N ILE A 66 -3.49 -1.33 -6.87
CA ILE A 66 -2.81 -2.51 -6.28
C ILE A 66 -3.84 -3.48 -5.70
N ALA A 67 -4.84 -2.98 -4.96
CA ALA A 67 -5.87 -3.80 -4.35
C ALA A 67 -6.74 -4.52 -5.37
N HIS A 68 -6.82 -4.04 -6.61
CA HIS A 68 -7.52 -4.74 -7.67
C HIS A 68 -6.75 -5.97 -8.16
N VAL A 69 -5.42 -5.87 -8.30
CA VAL A 69 -4.61 -6.87 -9.01
C VAL A 69 -3.77 -7.79 -8.12
N ALA A 70 -3.50 -7.40 -6.87
CA ALA A 70 -2.56 -8.11 -6.01
C ALA A 70 -3.13 -9.41 -5.43
N ASP A 71 -2.44 -10.53 -5.61
CA ASP A 71 -2.74 -11.81 -4.93
C ASP A 71 -1.98 -12.00 -3.61
N ALA A 72 -1.58 -10.88 -3.00
CA ALA A 72 -1.01 -10.77 -1.65
C ALA A 72 -1.87 -9.85 -0.77
N TYR A 73 -1.55 -9.78 0.52
CA TYR A 73 -2.18 -8.80 1.41
C TYR A 73 -1.81 -7.37 1.00
N VAL A 74 -2.75 -6.44 1.09
CA VAL A 74 -2.52 -5.03 0.76
C VAL A 74 -2.26 -4.24 2.03
N SER A 75 -1.14 -3.52 2.05
CA SER A 75 -0.78 -2.60 3.13
C SER A 75 -0.80 -1.15 2.68
N ALA A 76 -1.18 -0.21 3.55
CA ALA A 76 -1.04 1.22 3.26
C ALA A 76 -0.69 2.05 4.50
N TYR A 77 0.24 2.99 4.31
CA TYR A 77 0.71 3.89 5.36
C TYR A 77 0.84 5.32 4.80
N PRO A 78 -0.29 6.03 4.60
CA PRO A 78 -0.25 7.42 4.15
C PRO A 78 0.36 8.35 5.20
N ASN A 79 0.82 9.52 4.75
CA ASN A 79 1.17 10.61 5.65
C ASN A 79 -0.11 11.22 6.28
N ALA A 80 0.05 12.00 7.35
CA ALA A 80 -1.01 12.85 7.91
C ALA A 80 -1.24 14.08 7.02
N GLY A 81 -1.67 13.85 5.77
CA GLY A 81 -1.78 14.88 4.75
C GLY A 81 -0.46 15.19 4.03
N LEU A 82 -0.47 16.24 3.23
CA LEU A 82 0.74 16.80 2.63
C LEU A 82 1.42 17.74 3.64
N PRO A 83 2.76 17.82 3.65
CA PRO A 83 3.44 18.80 4.49
C PRO A 83 3.08 20.22 4.05
N ASN A 84 2.83 21.10 5.01
CA ASN A 84 2.59 22.52 4.76
C ASN A 84 3.89 23.27 4.46
N GLU A 85 3.82 24.58 4.25
CA GLU A 85 4.99 25.42 3.91
C GLU A 85 6.08 25.41 4.99
N MET A 86 5.73 25.07 6.24
CA MET A 86 6.66 24.92 7.36
C MET A 86 7.19 23.48 7.51
N GLY A 87 6.75 22.55 6.65
CA GLY A 87 7.10 21.13 6.71
C GLY A 87 6.31 20.34 7.74
N GLU A 88 5.24 20.91 8.30
CA GLU A 88 4.39 20.29 9.31
C GLU A 88 3.18 19.60 8.68
N TYR A 89 2.51 18.73 9.43
CA TYR A 89 1.38 17.93 8.96
C TYR A 89 0.11 18.35 9.71
N ASP A 90 -0.85 18.94 8.99
CA ASP A 90 -2.04 19.55 9.59
C ASP A 90 -3.25 18.61 9.67
N GLN A 91 -3.18 17.42 9.05
CA GLN A 91 -4.29 16.46 9.11
C GLN A 91 -4.42 15.92 10.53
N THR A 92 -5.62 16.01 11.11
CA THR A 92 -5.87 15.51 12.46
C THR A 92 -6.12 14.00 12.48
N PRO A 93 -6.03 13.34 13.66
CA PRO A 93 -6.40 11.93 13.81
C PRO A 93 -7.79 11.59 13.28
N GLU A 94 -8.79 12.43 13.56
CA GLU A 94 -10.18 12.22 13.15
C GLU A 94 -10.34 12.29 11.63
N MET A 95 -9.68 13.25 10.99
CA MET A 95 -9.68 13.39 9.53
C MET A 95 -9.05 12.17 8.87
N MET A 96 -7.90 11.72 9.38
CA MET A 96 -7.19 10.56 8.84
C MET A 96 -7.99 9.27 9.04
N GLY A 97 -8.58 9.08 10.22
CA GLY A 97 -9.47 7.95 10.52
C GLY A 97 -10.68 7.90 9.59
N THR A 98 -11.37 9.04 9.39
CA THR A 98 -12.54 9.15 8.50
C THR A 98 -12.20 8.76 7.06
N LEU A 99 -11.04 9.20 6.55
CA LEU A 99 -10.61 8.85 5.19
C LEU A 99 -10.31 7.34 5.06
N LEU A 100 -9.60 6.76 6.04
CA LEU A 100 -9.22 5.35 6.00
C LEU A 100 -10.38 4.40 6.30
N GLU A 101 -11.41 4.84 7.02
CA GLU A 101 -12.68 4.13 7.16
C GLU A 101 -13.28 3.82 5.78
N THR A 102 -13.25 4.79 4.85
CA THR A 102 -13.80 4.58 3.50
C THR A 102 -13.04 3.49 2.73
N TRP A 103 -11.72 3.35 2.95
CA TRP A 103 -10.92 2.31 2.29
C TRP A 103 -11.22 0.93 2.85
N ALA A 104 -11.40 0.85 4.18
CA ALA A 104 -11.77 -0.37 4.87
C ALA A 104 -13.17 -0.84 4.46
N LYS A 105 -14.12 0.10 4.38
CA LYS A 105 -15.48 -0.15 3.88
C LYS A 105 -15.51 -0.67 2.45
N ASP A 106 -14.64 -0.15 1.59
CA ASP A 106 -14.51 -0.60 0.20
C ASP A 106 -13.66 -1.88 0.05
N GLY A 107 -13.20 -2.46 1.18
CA GLY A 107 -12.52 -3.75 1.21
C GLY A 107 -11.14 -3.74 0.55
N MET A 108 -10.43 -2.60 0.60
CA MET A 108 -9.15 -2.43 -0.10
C MET A 108 -7.92 -2.89 0.69
N LEU A 109 -8.02 -2.97 2.02
CA LEU A 109 -6.87 -3.11 2.90
C LEU A 109 -6.87 -4.42 3.67
N ASN A 110 -5.67 -4.90 3.96
CA ASN A 110 -5.43 -5.95 4.96
C ASN A 110 -4.64 -5.40 6.15
N LEU A 111 -3.75 -4.44 5.88
CA LEU A 111 -2.90 -3.77 6.88
C LEU A 111 -3.00 -2.26 6.64
N VAL A 112 -3.16 -1.48 7.69
CA VAL A 112 -3.22 -0.02 7.59
C VAL A 112 -2.52 0.62 8.78
N GLY A 113 -1.90 1.77 8.54
CA GLY A 113 -1.28 2.57 9.59
C GLY A 113 -0.95 3.97 9.07
N GLY A 114 0.10 4.55 9.63
CA GLY A 114 0.56 5.90 9.32
C GLY A 114 2.03 5.97 8.95
N CYS A 115 2.41 6.99 8.18
CA CYS A 115 3.80 7.33 7.89
C CYS A 115 4.16 8.71 8.49
N CYS A 116 4.73 9.64 7.72
CA CYS A 116 5.16 10.94 8.23
C CYS A 116 3.97 11.78 8.72
N GLY A 117 4.18 12.49 9.84
CA GLY A 117 3.15 13.30 10.49
C GLY A 117 2.19 12.54 11.38
N THR A 118 2.17 11.20 11.33
CA THR A 118 1.29 10.41 12.18
C THR A 118 1.83 10.25 13.60
N THR A 119 0.91 10.21 14.56
CA THR A 119 1.19 10.11 16.00
C THR A 119 0.44 8.91 16.60
N PRO A 120 0.68 8.53 17.86
CA PRO A 120 -0.12 7.49 18.52
C PRO A 120 -1.63 7.76 18.50
N GLU A 121 -2.06 9.03 18.59
CA GLU A 121 -3.46 9.43 18.47
C GLU A 121 -4.02 9.12 17.07
N HIS A 122 -3.24 9.36 16.02
CA HIS A 122 -3.60 8.97 14.65
C HIS A 122 -3.75 7.46 14.55
N ILE A 123 -2.79 6.69 15.05
CA ILE A 123 -2.86 5.23 15.01
C ILE A 123 -4.10 4.71 15.75
N LYS A 124 -4.45 5.31 16.89
CA LYS A 124 -5.69 4.99 17.61
C LYS A 124 -6.93 5.30 16.77
N ALA A 125 -7.02 6.49 16.19
CA ALA A 125 -8.16 6.87 15.35
C ALA A 125 -8.31 5.97 14.12
N ILE A 126 -7.20 5.56 13.50
CA ILE A 126 -7.20 4.59 12.39
C ILE A 126 -7.72 3.24 12.85
N ALA A 127 -7.20 2.71 13.96
CA ALA A 127 -7.62 1.42 14.50
C ALA A 127 -9.11 1.40 14.83
N ASP A 128 -9.59 2.42 15.56
CA ASP A 128 -11.00 2.56 15.94
C ASP A 128 -11.91 2.68 14.69
N ALA A 129 -11.46 3.39 13.65
CA ALA A 129 -12.23 3.58 12.41
C ALA A 129 -12.35 2.30 11.57
N VAL A 130 -11.33 1.43 11.57
CA VAL A 130 -11.32 0.23 10.69
C VAL A 130 -11.76 -1.06 11.40
N GLU A 131 -11.89 -1.08 12.73
CA GLU A 131 -12.15 -2.27 13.55
C GLU A 131 -13.37 -3.10 13.09
N GLY A 132 -14.43 -2.44 12.62
CA GLY A 132 -15.68 -3.10 12.21
C GLY A 132 -15.67 -3.73 10.81
N PHE A 133 -14.61 -3.57 10.03
CA PHE A 133 -14.57 -3.99 8.63
C PHE A 133 -13.76 -5.28 8.43
N ALA A 134 -14.26 -6.15 7.55
CA ALA A 134 -13.53 -7.35 7.17
C ALA A 134 -12.30 -6.99 6.31
N PRO A 135 -11.14 -7.62 6.52
CA PRO A 135 -9.98 -7.45 5.66
C PRO A 135 -10.29 -7.80 4.20
N ARG A 136 -9.59 -7.15 3.26
CA ARG A 136 -9.66 -7.43 1.83
C ARG A 136 -9.50 -8.93 1.55
N LYS A 137 -10.37 -9.46 0.69
CA LYS A 137 -10.24 -10.81 0.13
C LYS A 137 -9.29 -10.78 -1.07
N MET A 138 -8.26 -11.62 -1.06
CA MET A 138 -7.33 -11.73 -2.18
C MET A 138 -8.03 -12.37 -3.39
N PRO A 139 -7.85 -11.83 -4.61
CA PRO A 139 -8.32 -12.46 -5.83
C PRO A 139 -7.59 -13.79 -6.03
N ALA A 140 -8.26 -14.75 -6.68
CA ALA A 140 -7.61 -15.99 -7.05
C ALA A 140 -6.51 -15.71 -8.10
N PRO A 141 -5.32 -16.32 -7.97
CA PRO A 141 -4.25 -16.12 -8.93
C PRO A 141 -4.65 -16.68 -10.30
N GLU A 142 -4.70 -15.82 -11.32
CA GLU A 142 -4.93 -16.25 -12.70
C GLU A 142 -3.61 -16.63 -13.37
N HIS A 143 -3.62 -17.73 -14.13
CA HIS A 143 -2.48 -18.20 -14.93
C HIS A 143 -2.33 -17.39 -16.23
N LYS A 144 -1.88 -16.14 -16.11
CA LYS A 144 -1.59 -15.24 -17.24
C LYS A 144 -0.11 -14.86 -17.27
N LEU A 145 0.42 -14.65 -18.48
CA LEU A 145 1.73 -14.04 -18.65
C LEU A 145 1.63 -12.57 -18.23
N ARG A 146 2.49 -12.15 -17.30
CA ARG A 146 2.57 -10.78 -16.82
C ARG A 146 4.01 -10.30 -16.96
N LEU A 147 4.20 -9.21 -17.68
CA LEU A 147 5.47 -8.51 -17.83
C LEU A 147 5.32 -7.10 -17.26
N SER A 148 6.42 -6.53 -16.80
CA SER A 148 6.44 -5.20 -16.20
C SER A 148 7.47 -4.30 -16.89
N GLY A 149 7.00 -3.15 -17.36
CA GLY A 149 7.82 -2.00 -17.76
C GLY A 149 7.40 -0.77 -16.94
N LEU A 150 7.15 0.36 -17.60
CA LEU A 150 6.43 1.49 -16.98
C LEU A 150 4.94 1.15 -16.78
N GLU A 151 4.40 0.33 -17.68
CA GLU A 151 3.05 -0.24 -17.63
C GLU A 151 3.12 -1.76 -17.52
N PRO A 152 2.07 -2.42 -17.00
CA PRO A 152 1.96 -3.85 -17.07
C PRO A 152 1.62 -4.29 -18.51
N PHE A 153 2.12 -5.45 -18.91
CA PHE A 153 1.62 -6.16 -20.08
C PHE A 153 1.11 -7.53 -19.65
N VAL A 154 -0.19 -7.77 -19.86
CA VAL A 154 -0.86 -9.00 -19.43
C VAL A 154 -1.52 -9.67 -20.63
N THR A 155 -1.25 -10.96 -20.84
CA THR A 155 -1.83 -11.74 -21.94
C THR A 155 -2.05 -13.21 -21.56
N GLY A 156 -2.94 -13.87 -22.29
CA GLY A 156 -3.51 -15.19 -21.94
C GLY A 156 -4.71 -15.09 -21.01
#